data_AF-A0A1Z9BKC5-F1
#
_entry.id   AF-A0A1Z9BKC5-F1
#
_cell.length_a   1.000
_cell.length_b   1.000
_cell.length_c   1.000
_cell.angle_alpha   90.00
_cell.angle_beta   90.00
_cell.angle_gamma   90.00
#
_symmetry.space_group_name_H-M   'P 1'
#
loop_
_entity.id
_entity.type
_entity.pdbx_description
1 polymer ?
#
loop_
_entity_poly.entity_id
_entity_poly.type
_entity_poly.pdbx_seq_one_letter_code
_entity_poly.pdbx_strand_id
1 'polypeptide(L)'
;MVSLTLGIFYKIFRYIIYSSRGLVITMSLIHLINASLISANDEIYFNFKDEYFVGTVDELGMLYKTTCNGREVFIGKLPYENLTDWADACIQDISKAYITRFSAWKRCTHRDSGLILNNLRQLCGIFAVAKIPVTNATIVTLQQTISLLMKYVRLLKKQNESYRLYVYAEAEEFDDTPIVLPPSILTVAKLYDRYLHDKCITEHKIEKTKQRGRKISRPNQNISQIVPSHIV
;
A
#
# COMPACT_ATOMS: atom_id res chain seq x y z
N MET A 1 -13.11 -3.98 -21.11
CA MET A 1 -11.82 -4.51 -20.60
C MET A 1 -10.66 -3.51 -20.57
N VAL A 2 -10.68 -2.42 -21.35
CA VAL A 2 -9.57 -1.41 -21.43
C VAL A 2 -9.56 -0.41 -20.26
N SER A 3 -10.67 -0.27 -19.51
CA SER A 3 -10.79 0.70 -18.41
C SER A 3 -10.13 0.22 -17.09
N LEU A 4 -10.08 -1.09 -16.84
CA LEU A 4 -9.49 -1.63 -15.61
C LEU A 4 -7.95 -1.54 -15.61
N THR A 5 -7.33 -1.67 -16.77
CA THR A 5 -5.87 -1.56 -16.92
C THR A 5 -5.41 -0.12 -16.72
N LEU A 6 -6.10 0.87 -17.27
CA LEU A 6 -5.75 2.28 -17.05
C LEU A 6 -5.82 2.70 -15.57
N GLY A 7 -6.81 2.19 -14.81
CA GLY A 7 -6.96 2.50 -13.38
C GLY A 7 -5.84 1.92 -12.50
N ILE A 8 -5.37 0.72 -12.83
CA ILE A 8 -4.21 0.09 -12.16
C ILE A 8 -2.92 0.85 -12.54
N PHE A 9 -2.77 1.23 -13.80
CA PHE A 9 -1.64 2.04 -14.26
C PHE A 9 -1.58 3.41 -13.57
N TYR A 10 -2.71 4.08 -13.36
CA TYR A 10 -2.76 5.37 -12.65
C TYR A 10 -2.41 5.25 -11.16
N LYS A 11 -2.85 4.17 -10.49
CA LYS A 11 -2.48 3.89 -9.09
C LYS A 11 -0.98 3.58 -8.94
N ILE A 12 -0.40 2.85 -9.89
CA ILE A 12 1.04 2.57 -9.94
C ILE A 12 1.82 3.87 -10.22
N PHE A 13 1.34 4.73 -11.14
CA PHE A 13 1.98 6.00 -11.46
C PHE A 13 2.02 6.97 -10.27
N ARG A 14 0.93 7.05 -9.49
CA ARG A 14 0.87 7.89 -8.28
C ARG A 14 1.86 7.41 -7.20
N TYR A 15 2.14 6.10 -7.14
CA TYR A 15 3.12 5.52 -6.22
C TYR A 15 4.58 5.77 -6.66
N ILE A 16 4.84 5.86 -7.97
CA ILE A 16 6.19 6.05 -8.55
C ILE A 16 6.67 7.50 -8.42
N ILE A 17 5.78 8.50 -8.55
CA ILE A 17 6.18 9.92 -8.48
C ILE A 17 6.72 10.33 -7.10
N TYR A 18 6.34 9.64 -6.02
CA TYR A 18 6.85 9.93 -4.66
C TYR A 18 8.23 9.32 -4.35
N SER A 19 8.81 8.51 -5.24
CA SER A 19 10.03 7.73 -4.95
C SER A 19 11.32 8.26 -5.61
N SER A 20 11.30 9.46 -6.19
CA SER A 20 12.39 9.97 -7.03
C SER A 20 13.19 11.12 -6.41
N ARG A 21 13.56 11.05 -5.13
CA ARG A 21 14.68 11.84 -4.58
C ARG A 21 15.43 11.01 -3.54
N GLY A 22 16.74 10.88 -3.71
CA GLY A 22 17.69 10.34 -2.73
C GLY A 22 17.82 11.24 -1.50
N LEU A 23 16.69 11.48 -0.85
CA LEU A 23 16.54 12.19 0.40
C LEU A 23 16.46 11.11 1.49
N VAL A 24 17.03 11.37 2.66
CA VAL A 24 16.62 10.66 3.88
C VAL A 24 15.10 10.82 3.96
N ILE A 25 14.32 9.84 3.52
CA ILE A 25 12.87 9.92 3.51
C ILE A 25 12.47 9.94 4.97
N THR A 26 12.20 11.15 5.48
CA THR A 26 11.54 11.33 6.75
C THR A 26 10.19 10.63 6.63
N MET A 27 10.05 9.48 7.30
CA MET A 27 8.79 8.75 7.37
C MET A 27 7.67 9.72 7.74
N SER A 28 6.66 9.78 6.89
CA SER A 28 5.45 10.61 7.04
C SER A 28 4.22 9.71 7.24
N LEU A 29 3.07 10.30 7.61
CA LEU A 29 1.86 9.52 7.92
C LEU A 29 1.37 8.67 6.74
N ILE A 30 1.52 9.13 5.50
CA ILE A 30 1.19 8.34 4.30
C ILE A 30 1.98 7.02 4.22
N HIS A 31 3.18 6.95 4.80
CA HIS A 31 3.92 5.70 4.85
C HIS A 31 3.30 4.71 5.84
N LEU A 32 2.77 5.19 6.96
CA LEU A 32 2.03 4.36 7.92
C LEU A 32 0.71 3.85 7.32
N ILE A 33 0.01 4.70 6.55
CA ILE A 33 -1.19 4.30 5.80
C ILE A 33 -0.84 3.19 4.79
N ASN A 34 0.20 3.40 3.99
CA ASN A 34 0.64 2.43 3.00
C ASN A 34 1.09 1.09 3.62
N ALA A 35 1.58 1.13 4.86
CA ALA A 35 1.93 -0.06 5.63
C ALA A 35 0.73 -0.69 6.37
N SER A 36 -0.47 -0.13 6.22
CA SER A 36 -1.69 -0.54 6.95
C SER A 36 -1.53 -0.52 8.47
N LEU A 37 -0.71 0.39 8.99
CA LEU A 37 -0.50 0.59 10.43
C LEU A 37 -1.46 1.63 11.02
N ILE A 38 -1.96 2.51 10.15
CA ILE A 38 -3.07 3.44 10.38
C ILE A 38 -3.92 3.46 9.10
N SER A 39 -5.14 3.97 9.17
CA SER A 39 -6.11 4.10 8.09
C SER A 39 -6.50 5.57 7.87
N ALA A 40 -7.16 5.83 6.74
CA ALA A 40 -7.80 7.12 6.52
C ALA A 40 -8.97 7.29 7.51
N ASN A 41 -9.16 8.52 7.99
CA ASN A 41 -10.07 8.94 9.05
C ASN A 41 -9.69 8.51 10.47
N ASP A 42 -8.51 7.91 10.64
CA ASP A 42 -7.98 7.65 11.97
C ASP A 42 -7.62 8.96 12.68
N GLU A 43 -7.72 8.95 14.00
CA GLU A 43 -7.41 10.11 14.84
C GLU A 43 -6.02 9.98 15.47
N ILE A 44 -5.26 11.08 15.41
CA ILE A 44 -4.00 11.26 16.09
C ILE A 44 -4.17 12.34 17.15
N TYR A 45 -3.68 12.09 18.36
CA TYR A 45 -3.82 13.05 19.44
C TYR A 45 -2.54 13.23 20.26
N PHE A 46 -2.43 14.37 20.94
CA PHE A 46 -1.46 14.57 22.00
C PHE A 46 -1.99 15.54 23.05
N ASN A 47 -1.41 15.46 24.26
CA ASN A 47 -1.66 16.41 25.33
C ASN A 47 -0.51 17.40 25.42
N PHE A 48 -0.82 18.68 25.61
CA PHE A 48 0.14 19.71 25.91
C PHE A 48 -0.43 20.65 26.98
N LYS A 49 0.16 20.62 28.18
CA LYS A 49 -0.39 21.30 29.37
C LYS A 49 -1.84 20.85 29.61
N ASP A 50 -2.78 21.79 29.66
CA ASP A 50 -4.22 21.56 29.89
C ASP A 50 -5.01 21.42 28.57
N GLU A 51 -4.31 21.30 27.43
CA GLU A 51 -4.92 21.21 26.11
C GLU A 51 -4.73 19.82 25.51
N TYR A 52 -5.85 19.26 25.06
CA TYR A 52 -5.93 17.99 24.35
C TYR A 52 -6.21 18.23 22.87
N PHE A 53 -5.21 17.98 22.04
CA PHE A 53 -5.29 18.15 20.59
C PHE A 53 -5.58 16.83 19.89
N VAL A 54 -6.52 16.85 18.95
CA VAL A 54 -6.87 15.71 18.10
C VAL A 54 -6.93 16.16 16.64
N GLY A 55 -6.23 15.48 15.75
CA GLY A 55 -6.28 15.69 14.30
C GLY A 55 -6.69 14.40 13.59
N THR A 56 -7.45 14.55 12.51
CA THR A 56 -7.90 13.43 11.69
C THR A 56 -6.96 13.25 10.50
N VAL A 57 -6.60 12.02 10.15
CA VAL A 57 -5.73 11.72 9.01
C VAL A 57 -6.56 11.47 7.76
N ASP A 58 -6.22 12.10 6.63
CA ASP A 58 -6.88 11.83 5.35
C ASP A 58 -6.21 10.69 4.56
N GLU A 59 -6.77 10.35 3.40
CA GLU A 59 -6.23 9.32 2.50
C GLU A 59 -4.84 9.62 1.92
N LEU A 60 -4.39 10.88 1.98
CA LEU A 60 -3.08 11.34 1.52
C LEU A 60 -2.08 11.44 2.68
N GLY A 61 -2.48 11.08 3.89
CA GLY A 61 -1.65 11.18 5.09
C GLY A 61 -1.46 12.61 5.57
N MET A 62 -2.38 13.52 5.24
CA MET A 62 -2.44 14.87 5.78
C MET A 62 -3.32 14.93 7.02
N LEU A 63 -3.03 15.86 7.93
CA LEU A 63 -3.82 16.12 9.12
C LEU A 63 -4.82 17.23 8.87
N TYR A 64 -6.10 16.91 8.99
CA TYR A 64 -7.23 17.82 8.82
C TYR A 64 -8.18 17.73 10.03
N LYS A 65 -9.17 18.64 10.08
CA LYS A 65 -10.22 18.68 11.10
C LYS A 65 -9.65 18.53 12.52
N THR A 66 -8.91 19.54 12.96
CA THR A 66 -8.25 19.52 14.27
C THR A 66 -9.21 20.02 15.35
N THR A 67 -9.22 19.38 16.51
CA THR A 67 -9.93 19.85 17.70
C THR A 67 -8.96 20.06 18.86
N CYS A 68 -9.24 21.06 19.69
CA CYS A 68 -8.60 21.30 20.98
C CYS A 68 -9.68 21.26 22.07
N ASN A 69 -9.54 20.36 23.04
CA ASN A 69 -10.52 20.14 24.11
C ASN A 69 -11.97 19.98 23.59
N GLY A 70 -12.12 19.29 22.44
CA GLY A 70 -13.40 19.04 21.78
C GLY A 70 -13.94 20.20 20.92
N ARG A 71 -13.25 21.34 20.86
CA ARG A 71 -13.61 22.46 19.99
C ARG A 71 -12.79 22.44 18.71
N GLU A 72 -13.44 22.60 17.57
CA GLU A 72 -12.73 22.64 16.28
C GLU A 72 -11.85 23.90 16.18
N VAL A 73 -10.61 23.69 15.73
CA VAL A 73 -9.60 24.72 15.52
C VAL A 73 -9.06 24.62 14.10
N PHE A 74 -8.45 25.70 13.60
CA PHE A 74 -7.96 25.81 12.22
C PHE A 74 -9.05 25.68 11.14
N ILE A 75 -10.28 26.10 11.45
CA ILE A 75 -11.40 26.13 10.51
C ILE A 75 -11.01 26.98 9.28
N GLY A 76 -11.14 26.40 8.09
CA GLY A 76 -10.81 27.05 6.82
C GLY A 76 -9.32 27.09 6.47
N LYS A 77 -8.42 26.52 7.30
CA LYS A 77 -7.02 26.32 6.91
C LYS A 77 -6.86 25.05 6.07
N LEU A 78 -5.84 25.05 5.22
CA LEU A 78 -5.43 23.85 4.48
C LEU A 78 -4.93 22.75 5.45
N PRO A 79 -5.08 21.46 5.09
CA PRO A 79 -4.52 20.36 5.85
C PRO A 79 -3.00 20.45 6.00
N TYR A 80 -2.49 19.88 7.08
CA TYR A 80 -1.06 19.85 7.37
C TYR A 80 -0.42 18.59 6.77
N GLU A 81 0.60 18.78 5.92
CA GLU A 81 1.32 17.67 5.27
C GLU A 81 2.23 16.88 6.24
N ASN A 82 2.65 17.53 7.32
CA ASN A 82 3.63 17.00 8.26
C ASN A 82 3.09 17.03 9.69
N LEU A 83 3.29 15.92 10.40
CA LEU A 83 2.94 15.77 11.81
C LEU A 83 3.60 16.83 12.70
N THR A 84 4.86 17.19 12.40
CA THR A 84 5.58 18.22 13.17
C THR A 84 4.94 19.58 12.99
N ASP A 85 4.66 19.98 11.74
CA ASP A 85 4.08 21.28 11.43
C ASP A 85 2.67 21.43 12.02
N TRP A 86 1.87 20.35 12.00
CA TRP A 86 0.58 20.29 12.68
C TRP A 86 0.71 20.51 14.19
N ALA A 87 1.63 19.80 14.85
CA ALA A 87 1.82 19.92 16.29
C ALA A 87 2.39 21.29 16.69
N ASP A 88 3.31 21.84 15.89
CA ASP A 88 3.85 23.18 16.11
C ASP A 88 2.76 24.24 15.95
N ALA A 89 1.89 24.13 14.94
CA ALA A 89 0.74 25.01 14.80
C ALA A 89 -0.21 24.90 16.00
N CYS A 90 -0.50 23.70 16.49
CA CYS A 90 -1.31 23.52 17.70
C CYS A 90 -0.70 24.26 18.90
N ILE A 91 0.60 24.10 19.14
CA ILE A 91 1.28 24.67 20.31
C ILE A 91 1.45 26.21 20.17
N GLN A 92 1.81 26.69 18.99
CA GLN A 92 2.09 28.11 18.77
C GLN A 92 0.80 28.92 18.57
N ASP A 93 -0.10 28.46 17.72
CA ASP A 93 -1.31 29.22 17.36
C ASP A 93 -2.40 29.08 18.43
N ILE A 94 -2.54 27.91 19.06
CA ILE A 94 -3.59 27.67 20.06
C ILE A 94 -3.06 27.87 21.48
N SER A 95 -2.02 27.12 21.89
CA SER A 95 -1.48 27.22 23.27
C SER A 95 -0.69 28.49 23.55
N LYS A 96 -0.42 29.32 22.52
CA LYS A 96 0.45 30.51 22.57
C LYS A 96 1.80 30.25 23.23
N ALA A 97 2.34 29.05 23.01
CA ALA A 97 3.61 28.62 23.58
C ALA A 97 4.66 28.43 22.49
N TYR A 98 5.92 28.64 22.85
CA TYR A 98 7.05 28.33 21.99
C TYR A 98 7.90 27.24 22.64
N ILE A 99 8.18 26.17 21.90
CA ILE A 99 8.95 25.03 22.39
C ILE A 99 9.98 24.60 21.34
N THR A 100 11.25 24.53 21.76
CA THR A 100 12.37 24.24 20.84
C THR A 100 12.71 22.76 20.74
N ARG A 101 12.12 21.90 21.58
CA ARG A 101 12.44 20.47 21.68
C ARG A 101 11.23 19.55 21.66
N PHE A 102 10.13 19.98 21.04
CA PHE A 102 8.96 19.12 20.88
C PHE A 102 9.17 18.16 19.71
N SER A 103 9.06 16.86 19.97
CA SER A 103 9.11 15.83 18.94
C SER A 103 7.73 15.23 18.78
N ALA A 104 7.01 15.65 17.74
CA ALA A 104 5.63 15.23 17.51
C ALA A 104 5.53 13.70 17.42
N TRP A 105 6.45 13.04 16.71
CA TRP A 105 6.52 11.58 16.61
C TRP A 105 6.59 10.85 17.97
N LYS A 106 7.28 11.43 18.96
CA LYS A 106 7.42 10.82 20.29
C LYS A 106 6.26 11.13 21.24
N ARG A 107 5.40 12.08 20.89
CA ARG A 107 4.35 12.64 21.76
C ARG A 107 2.95 12.35 21.26
N CYS A 108 2.77 12.23 19.95
CA CYS A 108 1.51 11.94 19.31
C CYS A 108 1.20 10.45 19.37
N THR A 109 -0.06 10.15 19.66
CA THR A 109 -0.59 8.79 19.83
C THR A 109 -1.69 8.57 18.81
N HIS A 110 -1.68 7.40 18.18
CA HIS A 110 -2.77 6.97 17.33
C HIS A 110 -3.91 6.42 18.20
N ARG A 111 -5.13 6.92 18.01
CA ARG A 111 -6.27 6.58 18.88
C ARG A 111 -6.59 5.09 18.86
N ASP A 112 -6.71 4.50 17.68
CA ASP A 112 -7.26 3.15 17.56
C ASP A 112 -6.27 2.09 18.03
N SER A 113 -4.97 2.27 17.76
CA SER A 113 -3.95 1.34 18.25
C SER A 113 -3.49 1.64 19.67
N GLY A 114 -3.73 2.85 20.19
CA GLY A 114 -3.19 3.34 21.46
C GLY A 114 -1.67 3.48 21.47
N LEU A 115 -1.00 3.35 20.31
CA LEU A 115 0.45 3.38 20.19
C LEU A 115 0.94 4.79 19.83
N ILE A 116 2.08 5.16 20.42
CA ILE A 116 2.82 6.36 20.03
C ILE A 116 3.28 6.20 18.58
N LEU A 117 3.16 7.26 17.77
CA LEU A 117 3.49 7.21 16.35
C LEU A 117 4.95 6.84 16.06
N ASN A 118 5.88 7.15 16.97
CA ASN A 118 7.26 6.69 16.87
C ASN A 118 7.37 5.15 16.91
N ASN A 119 6.53 4.47 17.70
CA ASN A 119 6.52 3.01 17.74
C ASN A 119 5.97 2.45 16.43
N LEU A 120 4.88 3.02 15.91
CA LEU A 120 4.35 2.66 14.58
C LEU A 120 5.39 2.90 13.48
N ARG A 121 6.14 4.00 13.55
CA ARG A 121 7.25 4.28 12.63
C ARG A 121 8.36 3.24 12.71
N GLN A 122 8.73 2.80 13.91
CA GLN A 122 9.71 1.73 14.10
C GLN A 122 9.20 0.40 13.55
N LEU A 123 7.95 0.04 13.85
CA LEU A 123 7.30 -1.15 13.28
C LEU A 123 7.25 -1.07 11.75
N CYS A 124 6.93 0.10 11.20
CA CYS A 124 6.99 0.34 9.77
C CYS A 124 8.39 0.10 9.21
N GLY A 125 9.45 0.51 9.91
CA GLY A 125 10.84 0.25 9.48
C GLY A 125 11.24 -1.23 9.55
N ILE A 126 10.70 -1.99 10.51
CA ILE A 126 10.99 -3.41 10.70
C ILE A 126 10.22 -4.28 9.69
N PHE A 127 8.96 -3.94 9.44
CA PHE A 127 8.05 -4.72 8.59
C PHE A 127 7.90 -4.18 7.16
N ALA A 128 8.41 -2.97 6.87
CA ALA A 128 8.52 -2.53 5.49
C ALA A 128 9.48 -3.47 4.78
N VAL A 129 8.91 -4.28 3.88
CA VAL A 129 9.66 -4.99 2.84
C VAL A 129 10.63 -3.97 2.25
N ALA A 130 11.93 -4.24 2.37
CA ALA A 130 12.97 -3.37 1.85
C ALA A 130 12.58 -3.00 0.41
N LYS A 131 12.20 -1.74 0.19
CA LYS A 131 11.85 -1.28 -1.15
C LYS A 131 13.11 -1.47 -1.98
N ILE A 132 13.10 -2.42 -2.92
CA ILE A 132 14.15 -2.50 -3.94
C ILE A 132 14.20 -1.09 -4.53
N PRO A 133 15.34 -0.39 -4.46
CA PRO A 133 15.40 0.99 -4.90
C PRO A 133 14.98 1.04 -6.36
N VAL A 134 13.84 1.68 -6.62
CA VAL A 134 13.39 1.97 -7.98
C VAL A 134 14.31 3.07 -8.48
N THR A 135 15.42 2.69 -9.10
CA THR A 135 16.39 3.65 -9.66
C THR A 135 15.80 4.31 -10.91
N ASN A 136 16.26 5.51 -11.26
CA ASN A 136 15.92 6.14 -12.54
C ASN A 136 16.23 5.21 -13.74
N ALA A 137 17.31 4.41 -13.64
CA ALA A 137 17.62 3.40 -14.64
C ALA A 137 16.51 2.34 -14.76
N THR A 138 16.01 1.82 -13.62
CA THR A 138 14.88 0.88 -13.60
C THR A 138 13.61 1.48 -14.20
N ILE A 139 13.32 2.76 -13.90
CA ILE A 139 12.17 3.47 -14.49
C ILE A 139 12.31 3.59 -16.01
N VAL A 140 13.48 4.01 -16.49
CA VAL A 140 13.75 4.14 -17.93
C VAL A 140 13.63 2.79 -18.64
N THR A 141 14.19 1.73 -18.06
CA THR A 141 14.06 0.37 -18.63
C THR A 141 12.60 -0.08 -18.69
N LEU A 142 11.81 0.20 -17.65
CA LEU A 142 10.37 -0.09 -17.65
C LEU A 142 9.64 0.70 -18.74
N GLN A 143 9.92 2.00 -18.88
CA GLN A 143 9.33 2.85 -19.92
C GLN A 143 9.67 2.36 -21.32
N GLN A 144 10.93 2.01 -21.57
CA GLN A 144 11.39 1.44 -22.84
C GLN A 144 10.68 0.11 -23.14
N THR A 145 10.54 -0.75 -22.13
CA THR A 145 9.86 -2.04 -22.26
C THR A 145 8.37 -1.85 -22.57
N ILE A 146 7.70 -0.92 -21.88
CA ILE A 146 6.28 -0.58 -22.14
C ILE A 146 6.11 -0.02 -23.54
N SER A 147 6.97 0.92 -23.97
CA SER A 147 6.93 1.51 -25.30
C SER A 147 7.06 0.44 -26.39
N LEU A 148 8.01 -0.49 -26.19
CA LEU A 148 8.22 -1.62 -27.08
C LEU A 148 7.00 -2.54 -27.14
N LEU A 149 6.46 -2.97 -26.00
CA LEU A 149 5.25 -3.79 -25.92
C LEU A 149 4.05 -3.13 -26.62
N MET A 150 3.86 -1.82 -26.42
CA MET A 150 2.81 -1.05 -27.09
C MET A 150 2.96 -1.04 -28.61
N LYS A 151 4.19 -0.94 -29.12
CA LYS A 151 4.46 -1.06 -30.57
C LYS A 151 4.06 -2.43 -31.10
N TYR A 152 4.38 -3.50 -30.39
CA TYR A 152 4.02 -4.87 -30.79
C TYR A 152 2.52 -5.12 -30.75
N VAL A 153 1.82 -4.61 -29.73
CA VAL A 153 0.35 -4.67 -29.67
C VAL A 153 -0.27 -3.97 -30.88
N ARG A 154 0.29 -2.84 -31.34
CA ARG A 154 -0.20 -2.16 -32.56
C ARG A 154 0.04 -2.98 -33.82
N LEU A 155 1.22 -3.58 -33.96
CA LEU A 155 1.53 -4.46 -35.10
C LEU A 155 0.60 -5.67 -35.15
N LEU A 156 0.44 -6.37 -34.03
CA LEU A 156 -0.48 -7.51 -33.92
C LEU A 156 -1.93 -7.11 -34.22
N LYS A 157 -2.38 -5.94 -33.75
CA LYS A 157 -3.72 -5.44 -34.09
C LYS A 157 -3.87 -5.18 -35.58
N LYS A 158 -2.87 -4.56 -36.22
CA LYS A 158 -2.90 -4.29 -37.66
C LYS A 158 -2.93 -5.59 -38.46
N GLN A 159 -2.10 -6.56 -38.08
CA GLN A 159 -2.05 -7.86 -38.74
C GLN A 159 -3.34 -8.65 -38.56
N ASN A 160 -3.90 -8.66 -37.35
CA ASN A 160 -5.18 -9.32 -37.07
C ASN A 160 -6.33 -8.67 -37.85
N GLU A 161 -6.32 -7.34 -38.01
CA GLU A 161 -7.27 -6.64 -38.87
C GLU A 161 -7.11 -7.04 -40.34
N SER A 162 -5.88 -7.11 -40.85
CA SER A 162 -5.61 -7.58 -42.22
C SER A 162 -6.09 -9.02 -42.44
N TYR A 163 -5.85 -9.91 -41.47
CA TYR A 163 -6.34 -11.28 -41.50
C TYR A 163 -7.88 -11.34 -41.49
N ARG A 164 -8.52 -10.49 -40.67
CA ARG A 164 -9.99 -10.36 -40.65
C ARG A 164 -10.52 -9.99 -42.03
N LEU A 165 -9.97 -8.97 -42.68
CA LEU A 165 -10.39 -8.53 -44.01
C LEU A 165 -10.26 -9.66 -45.05
N TYR A 166 -9.15 -10.40 -45.01
CA TYR A 166 -8.93 -11.55 -45.89
C TYR A 166 -9.96 -12.67 -45.68
N VAL A 167 -10.22 -13.05 -44.42
CA VAL A 167 -11.19 -14.11 -44.08
C VAL A 167 -12.62 -13.76 -44.52
N TYR A 168 -13.00 -12.48 -44.46
CA TYR A 168 -14.32 -12.01 -44.91
C TYR A 168 -14.36 -11.63 -46.40
N ALA A 169 -13.32 -11.96 -47.17
CA ALA A 169 -13.19 -11.63 -48.60
C ALA A 169 -13.30 -10.12 -48.91
N GLU A 170 -12.97 -9.27 -47.93
CA GLU A 170 -12.85 -7.80 -48.09
C GLU A 170 -11.45 -7.40 -48.60
N ALA A 171 -10.50 -8.34 -48.63
CA ALA A 171 -9.15 -8.18 -49.19
C ALA A 171 -8.67 -9.49 -49.86
N GLU A 172 -7.90 -9.38 -50.94
CA GLU A 172 -7.36 -10.53 -51.68
C GLU A 172 -6.14 -11.19 -51.00
N GLU A 173 -5.39 -10.40 -50.22
CA GLU A 173 -4.19 -10.84 -49.51
C GLU A 173 -4.21 -10.35 -48.05
N PHE A 174 -3.43 -10.98 -47.19
CA PHE A 174 -3.21 -10.55 -45.80
C PHE A 174 -1.74 -10.30 -45.54
N ASP A 175 -1.45 -9.41 -44.58
CA ASP A 175 -0.10 -9.17 -44.08
C ASP A 175 0.40 -10.40 -43.32
N ASP A 176 1.25 -11.21 -43.94
CA ASP A 176 1.85 -12.42 -43.36
C ASP A 176 3.23 -12.16 -42.75
N THR A 177 3.65 -10.89 -42.65
CA THR A 177 4.97 -10.53 -42.15
C THR A 177 5.17 -11.12 -40.74
N PRO A 178 6.21 -11.95 -40.52
CA PRO A 178 6.41 -12.59 -39.24
C PRO A 178 6.80 -11.58 -38.16
N ILE A 179 5.97 -11.45 -37.12
CA ILE A 179 6.24 -10.60 -35.97
C ILE A 179 7.20 -11.33 -35.01
N VAL A 180 8.49 -11.05 -35.12
CA VAL A 180 9.51 -11.59 -34.20
C VAL A 180 9.57 -10.76 -32.92
N LEU A 181 9.33 -11.40 -31.78
CA LEU A 181 9.45 -10.76 -30.47
C LEU A 181 10.93 -10.61 -30.07
N PRO A 182 11.35 -9.44 -29.55
CA PRO A 182 12.72 -9.23 -29.12
C PRO A 182 13.05 -10.10 -27.89
N PRO A 183 14.31 -10.55 -27.74
CA PRO A 183 14.74 -11.35 -26.60
C PRO A 183 14.44 -10.73 -25.22
N SER A 184 14.43 -9.40 -25.14
CA SER A 184 14.08 -8.67 -23.92
C SER A 184 12.63 -8.90 -23.50
N ILE A 185 11.68 -8.92 -24.44
CA ILE A 185 10.26 -9.21 -24.15
C ILE A 185 10.10 -10.66 -23.72
N LEU A 186 10.78 -11.59 -24.39
CA LEU A 186 10.76 -13.01 -24.02
C LEU A 186 11.34 -13.24 -22.61
N THR A 187 12.36 -12.48 -22.24
CA THR A 187 12.94 -12.54 -20.89
C THR A 187 11.96 -12.03 -19.85
N VAL A 188 11.26 -10.92 -20.11
CA VAL A 188 10.22 -10.38 -19.22
C VAL A 188 9.07 -11.37 -19.07
N ALA A 189 8.62 -12.02 -20.15
CA ALA A 189 7.59 -13.06 -20.09
C ALA A 189 8.02 -14.24 -19.21
N LYS A 190 9.23 -14.76 -19.39
CA LYS A 190 9.78 -15.84 -18.54
C LYS A 190 9.87 -15.45 -17.06
N LEU A 191 10.24 -14.21 -16.77
CA LEU A 191 10.28 -13.69 -15.40
C LEU A 191 8.88 -13.59 -14.81
N TYR A 192 7.90 -13.18 -15.61
CA TYR A 192 6.49 -13.14 -15.20
C TYR A 192 5.93 -14.54 -14.92
N ASP A 193 6.21 -15.51 -15.77
CA ASP A 193 5.80 -16.91 -15.56
C ASP A 193 6.38 -17.48 -14.27
N ARG A 194 7.67 -17.20 -14.00
CA ARG A 194 8.32 -17.56 -12.73
C ARG A 194 7.63 -16.89 -11.54
N TYR A 195 7.32 -15.60 -11.64
CA TYR A 195 6.59 -14.88 -10.59
C TYR A 195 5.22 -15.51 -10.30
N LEU A 196 4.45 -15.85 -11.34
CA LEU A 196 3.15 -16.50 -11.19
C LEU A 196 3.27 -17.87 -10.50
N HIS A 197 4.29 -18.65 -10.90
CA HIS A 197 4.59 -19.94 -10.27
C HIS A 197 4.93 -19.78 -8.78
N ASP A 198 5.83 -18.87 -8.43
CA ASP A 198 6.26 -18.63 -7.06
C ASP A 198 5.13 -18.09 -6.18
N LYS A 199 4.28 -17.23 -6.77
CA LYS A 199 3.06 -16.72 -6.14
C LYS A 199 2.11 -17.86 -5.79
N CYS A 200 1.83 -18.75 -6.75
CA CYS A 200 0.97 -19.92 -6.54
C CYS A 200 1.48 -20.80 -5.40
N ILE A 201 2.79 -21.09 -5.37
CA ILE A 201 3.42 -21.86 -4.28
C ILE A 201 3.22 -21.17 -2.93
N THR A 202 3.42 -19.85 -2.89
CA THR A 202 3.32 -19.06 -1.66
C THR A 202 1.89 -19.04 -1.13
N GLU A 203 0.91 -18.80 -2.00
CA GLU A 203 -0.52 -18.84 -1.66
C GLU A 203 -0.92 -20.22 -1.12
N HIS A 204 -0.45 -21.29 -1.76
CA HIS A 204 -0.71 -22.67 -1.32
C HIS A 204 -0.08 -23.00 0.04
N LYS A 205 1.11 -22.46 0.35
CA LYS A 205 1.74 -22.57 1.68
C LYS A 205 0.94 -21.84 2.75
N ILE A 206 0.45 -20.63 2.45
CA ILE A 206 -0.38 -19.83 3.35
C ILE A 206 -1.68 -20.58 3.67
N GLU A 207 -2.33 -21.16 2.65
CA GLU A 207 -3.58 -21.90 2.81
C GLU A 207 -3.40 -23.17 3.68
N LYS A 208 -2.33 -23.95 3.44
CA LYS A 208 -1.99 -25.12 4.27
C LYS A 208 -1.71 -24.74 5.73
N THR A 209 -1.08 -23.59 5.96
CA THR A 209 -0.79 -23.09 7.31
C THR A 209 -2.07 -22.70 8.05
N LYS A 210 -3.02 -22.05 7.35
CA LYS A 210 -4.36 -21.73 7.88
C LYS A 210 -5.17 -22.99 8.22
N GLN A 211 -5.10 -24.04 7.40
CA GLN A 211 -5.79 -25.32 7.68
C GLN A 211 -5.19 -26.09 8.86
N ARG A 212 -3.86 -26.03 9.07
CA ARG A 212 -3.21 -26.62 10.26
C ARG A 212 -3.58 -25.88 11.55
N GLY A 213 -3.70 -24.55 11.51
CA GLY A 213 -4.17 -23.77 12.67
C GLY A 213 -5.61 -24.08 13.08
N ARG A 214 -6.48 -24.47 12.14
CA ARG A 214 -7.87 -24.87 12.44
C ARG A 214 -8.03 -26.28 13.01
N LYS A 215 -7.02 -27.16 12.91
CA LYS A 215 -7.11 -28.53 13.44
C LYS A 215 -6.73 -28.67 14.92
N ILE A 216 -6.17 -27.63 15.55
CA ILE A 216 -5.70 -27.68 16.95
C ILE A 216 -6.78 -27.18 17.96
N SER A 217 -7.91 -26.63 17.49
CA SER A 217 -8.99 -26.14 18.35
C SER A 217 -10.16 -27.12 18.52
N ARG A 218 -9.87 -28.38 18.86
CA ARG A 218 -10.85 -29.28 19.53
C ARG A 218 -10.14 -30.23 20.50
N PRO A 219 -10.31 -30.06 21.82
CA PRO A 219 -10.36 -31.16 22.76
C PRO A 219 -11.83 -31.38 23.20
N ASN A 220 -12.43 -32.45 22.71
CA ASN A 220 -12.82 -33.64 23.46
C ASN A 220 -13.94 -33.43 24.50
N GLN A 221 -15.18 -33.65 24.03
CA GLN A 221 -16.24 -34.24 24.85
C GLN A 221 -16.22 -35.76 24.64
N ASN A 222 -16.27 -36.51 25.75
CA ASN A 222 -16.88 -37.85 25.97
C ASN A 222 -16.11 -38.54 27.12
N ILE A 223 -16.63 -38.56 28.35
CA ILE A 223 -17.61 -39.51 28.91
C ILE A 223 -17.11 -40.96 28.87
N SER A 224 -16.85 -41.54 30.05
CA SER A 224 -17.23 -42.89 30.54
C SER A 224 -16.66 -43.07 31.96
N GLN A 225 -17.45 -43.01 33.04
CA GLN A 225 -18.34 -44.03 33.62
C GLN A 225 -17.67 -45.07 34.57
N ILE A 226 -18.23 -45.13 35.80
CA ILE A 226 -18.44 -46.31 36.69
C ILE A 226 -17.19 -46.71 37.52
N VAL A 227 -17.27 -46.89 38.86
CA VAL A 227 -17.73 -48.10 39.60
C VAL A 227 -18.25 -47.75 41.03
N PRO A 228 -19.22 -48.51 41.58
CA PRO A 228 -19.90 -48.27 42.87
C PRO A 228 -19.34 -49.08 44.04
N SER A 229 -19.74 -48.77 45.30
CA SER A 229 -20.25 -49.75 46.29
C SER A 229 -20.43 -49.22 47.74
N HIS A 230 -21.67 -49.40 48.24
CA HIS A 230 -22.14 -49.80 49.60
C HIS A 230 -21.88 -48.92 50.85
N ILE A 231 -22.93 -48.38 51.50
CA ILE A 231 -23.72 -48.91 52.66
C ILE A 231 -22.86 -49.13 53.93
N VAL A 232 -23.00 -48.29 54.96
CA VAL A 232 -23.90 -48.40 56.14
C VAL A 232 -24.20 -46.98 56.62
#